data_AF-A0A848DAB5-F1
#
_entry.id   AF-A0A848DAB5-F1
#
_cell.length_a   1.000
_cell.length_b   1.000
_cell.length_c   1.000
_cell.angle_alpha   90.00
_cell.angle_beta   90.00
_cell.angle_gamma   90.00
#
_symmetry.space_group_name_H-M   'P 1'
#
loop_
_entity.id
_entity.type
_entity.pdbx_description
1 polymer ?
#
loop_
_entity_poly.entity_id
_entity_poly.type
_entity_poly.pdbx_seq_one_letter_code
_entity_poly.pdbx_strand_id
1 'polypeptide(L)' 'MENKKMKSKRNGFWKISVFAILFAVLAFISIGFTSADTIYVPDNYAKIQWAVDNASAGDTVIVRDGTYNEKLFRQVYV' A
#
# COMPACT_ATOMS: atom_id res chain seq x y z
N MET A 1 -56.43 13.67 -29.05
CA MET A 1 -55.87 12.84 -27.97
C MET A 1 -54.38 13.16 -27.88
N GLU A 2 -53.96 13.88 -26.84
CA GLU A 2 -52.59 14.40 -26.72
C GLU A 2 -51.64 13.32 -26.20
N ASN A 3 -50.60 13.01 -26.96
CA ASN A 3 -49.58 12.04 -26.57
C ASN A 3 -48.63 12.68 -25.55
N LYS A 4 -48.83 12.37 -24.26
CA LYS A 4 -47.95 12.81 -23.18
C LYS A 4 -46.60 12.12 -23.34
N LYS A 5 -45.61 12.83 -23.89
CA LYS A 5 -44.23 12.37 -24.04
C LYS A 5 -43.61 12.18 -22.65
N MET A 6 -43.56 10.93 -22.18
CA MET A 6 -42.95 10.54 -20.91
C MET A 6 -41.45 10.88 -20.92
N LYS A 7 -41.08 11.97 -20.25
CA LYS A 7 -39.69 12.41 -20.12
C LYS A 7 -38.99 11.55 -19.06
N SER A 8 -38.35 10.49 -19.54
CA SER A 8 -37.61 9.51 -18.73
C SER A 8 -36.56 10.20 -17.83
N LYS A 9 -36.81 10.23 -16.52
CA LYS A 9 -35.96 10.82 -15.45
C LYS A 9 -34.74 9.92 -15.17
N ARG A 10 -33.92 9.67 -16.20
CA ARG A 10 -32.74 8.77 -16.16
C ARG A 10 -31.47 9.39 -15.56
N ASN A 11 -31.52 10.66 -15.18
CA ASN A 11 -30.33 11.48 -14.90
C ASN A 11 -29.85 11.48 -13.45
N GLY A 12 -30.67 11.09 -12.48
CA GLY A 12 -30.26 10.99 -11.07
C GLY A 12 -29.65 9.62 -10.74
N PHE A 13 -30.37 8.56 -11.08
CA PHE A 13 -29.98 7.19 -10.77
C PHE A 13 -28.68 6.77 -11.48
N TRP A 14 -28.53 7.13 -12.77
CA TRP A 14 -27.32 6.80 -13.52
C TRP A 14 -26.08 7.51 -12.97
N LYS A 15 -26.22 8.76 -12.49
CA LYS A 15 -25.11 9.49 -11.85
C LYS A 15 -24.68 8.84 -10.54
N ILE A 16 -25.65 8.36 -9.74
CA ILE A 16 -25.37 7.64 -8.49
C ILE A 16 -24.63 6.33 -8.79
N SER A 17 -25.06 5.58 -9.81
CA SER A 17 -24.37 4.37 -10.23
C SER A 17 -22.94 4.64 -10.73
N VAL A 18 -22.73 5.71 -11.52
CA VAL A 18 -21.39 6.10 -11.98
C VAL A 18 -20.48 6.52 -10.82
N PHE A 19 -21.01 7.28 -9.86
CA PHE A 19 -20.26 7.65 -8.65
C PHE A 19 -19.91 6.45 -7.76
N ALA A 20 -20.83 5.49 -7.61
CA ALA A 20 -20.59 4.27 -6.85
C ALA A 20 -19.50 3.40 -7.49
N ILE A 21 -19.50 3.30 -8.82
CA ILE A 21 -18.45 2.58 -9.57
C ILE A 21 -17.10 3.30 -9.43
N LEU A 22 -17.05 4.63 -9.54
CA LEU A 22 -15.82 5.40 -9.34
C LEU A 22 -15.25 5.18 -7.93
N PHE A 23 -16.10 5.23 -6.91
CA PHE A 23 -15.68 4.99 -5.52
C PHE A 23 -15.16 3.56 -5.32
N ALA A 24 -15.83 2.56 -5.90
CA ALA A 24 -15.38 1.17 -5.85
C ALA A 24 -14.02 0.96 -6.56
N VAL A 25 -13.81 1.61 -7.70
CA VAL A 25 -12.51 1.57 -8.42
C VAL A 25 -11.41 2.23 -7.60
N LEU A 26 -11.68 3.39 -6.99
CA LEU A 26 -10.72 4.06 -6.09
C LEU A 26 -10.35 3.20 -4.88
N ALA A 27 -11.32 2.50 -4.29
CA ALA A 27 -11.07 1.57 -3.18
C ALA A 27 -10.24 0.34 -3.58
N PHE A 28 -10.31 -0.09 -4.85
CA PHE A 28 -9.57 -1.25 -5.36
C PHE A 28 -8.12 -0.96 -5.78
N ILE A 29 -7.78 0.30 -6.06
CA ILE A 29 -6.41 0.70 -6.48
C ILE A 29 -5.41 0.62 -5.31
N SER A 30 -5.86 0.57 -4.06
CA SER A 30 -5.00 0.51 -2.86
C SER A 30 -4.41 -0.86 -2.54
N ILE A 31 -4.56 -1.88 -3.40
CA ILE A 31 -3.85 -3.16 -3.22
C ILE A 31 -2.39 -2.92 -3.62
N GLY A 32 -1.60 -2.41 -2.68
CA GLY A 32 -0.20 -2.08 -2.88
C GLY A 32 0.60 -3.31 -3.29
N PHE A 33 1.20 -3.28 -4.48
CA PHE A 33 2.32 -4.15 -4.78
C PHE A 33 3.51 -3.65 -3.96
N THR A 34 3.86 -4.35 -2.89
CA THR A 34 5.14 -4.11 -2.23
C THR A 34 6.22 -4.83 -3.03
N SER A 35 7.10 -4.07 -3.68
CA SER A 35 8.35 -4.61 -4.21
C SER A 35 9.33 -4.77 -3.05
N ALA A 36 10.18 -5.79 -3.11
CA ALA A 36 11.30 -5.92 -2.20
C ALA A 36 12.16 -4.65 -2.21
N ASP A 37 12.37 -4.06 -1.04
CA ASP A 37 13.23 -2.88 -0.88
C ASP A 37 14.64 -3.28 -0.44
N THR A 38 15.60 -2.38 -0.69
CA THR A 38 16.99 -2.54 -0.21
C THR A 38 17.28 -1.54 0.89
N ILE A 39 17.46 -2.05 2.11
CA ILE A 39 17.70 -1.27 3.32
C ILE A 39 19.20 -1.25 3.63
N TYR A 40 19.82 -0.07 3.62
CA TYR A 40 21.23 0.11 3.93
C TYR A 40 21.45 0.53 5.37
N VAL A 41 22.41 -0.12 6.04
CA VAL A 41 22.90 0.30 7.37
C VAL A 41 24.31 0.86 7.19
N PRO A 42 24.61 2.09 7.66
CA PRO A 42 23.80 2.92 8.56
C PRO A 42 22.84 3.92 7.87
N ASP A 43 22.80 3.97 6.53
CA ASP A 43 22.17 5.07 5.79
C ASP A 43 20.66 5.23 6.03
N ASN A 44 19.91 4.12 5.98
CA ASN A 44 18.47 4.09 6.26
C ASN A 44 18.20 3.96 7.77
N TYR A 45 18.99 3.11 8.44
CA TYR A 45 18.90 2.88 9.88
C TYR A 45 20.28 2.81 10.50
N ALA A 46 20.50 3.56 11.58
CA ALA A 46 21.78 3.59 12.29
C ALA A 46 22.14 2.29 13.02
N LYS A 47 21.18 1.35 13.17
CA LYS A 47 21.33 0.09 13.90
C LYS A 47 20.86 -1.07 13.04
N ILE A 48 21.52 -2.22 13.16
CA ILE A 48 21.20 -3.42 12.39
C ILE A 48 19.81 -3.94 12.80
N GLN A 49 19.53 -4.00 14.11
CA GLN A 49 18.23 -4.46 14.61
C GLN A 49 17.06 -3.62 14.08
N TRP A 50 17.23 -2.30 13.94
CA TRP A 50 16.17 -1.44 13.42
C TRP A 50 15.88 -1.71 11.94
N ALA A 51 16.91 -1.98 11.14
CA ALA A 51 16.73 -2.39 9.76
C ALA A 51 15.98 -3.73 9.67
N VAL A 52 16.34 -4.70 10.51
CA VAL A 52 15.68 -6.02 10.56
C VAL A 52 14.22 -5.90 11.02
N ASP A 53 13.94 -5.07 12.02
CA ASP A 53 12.58 -4.91 12.58
C ASP A 53 11.62 -4.22 11.60
N ASN A 54 12.14 -3.41 10.68
CA ASN A 54 11.34 -2.69 9.68
C ASN A 54 11.34 -3.40 8.31
N ALA A 55 12.21 -4.39 8.10
CA ALA A 55 12.25 -5.15 6.87
C ALA A 55 10.98 -5.98 6.69
N SER A 56 10.34 -5.82 5.54
CA SER A 56 9.23 -6.66 5.09
C SER A 56 9.73 -7.94 4.43
N ALA A 57 8.82 -8.90 4.25
CA ALA A 57 9.16 -10.13 3.55
C ALA A 57 9.63 -9.84 2.12
N GLY A 58 10.85 -10.29 1.81
CA GLY A 58 11.49 -10.08 0.51
C GLY A 58 12.50 -8.94 0.48
N ASP A 59 12.49 -8.05 1.48
CA ASP A 59 13.48 -6.97 1.57
C ASP A 59 14.89 -7.51 1.80
N THR A 60 15.88 -6.75 1.35
CA THR A 60 17.30 -7.06 1.53
C THR A 60 17.95 -6.01 2.42
N VAL A 61 18.55 -6.44 3.54
CA VAL A 61 19.33 -5.56 4.42
C VAL A 61 20.82 -5.67 4.04
N ILE A 62 21.43 -4.56 3.62
CA ILE A 62 22.86 -4.45 3.32
C ILE A 62 23.54 -3.64 4.40
N VAL A 63 24.41 -4.30 5.18
CA VAL A 63 25.22 -3.64 6.22
C VAL A 63 26.55 -3.24 5.60
N ARG A 64 26.84 -1.93 5.58
CA ARG A 64 28.14 -1.42 5.11
C ARG A 64 29.23 -1.74 6.14
N ASP A 65 30.47 -1.80 5.65
CA ASP A 65 31.66 -2.04 6.46
C ASP A 65 31.74 -1.08 7.65
N GLY A 66 31.93 -1.65 8.84
CA GLY A 66 32.00 -0.89 10.09
C GLY A 66 31.87 -1.79 11.31
N THR A 67 32.09 -1.20 12.49
CA THR A 67 31.92 -1.89 13.77
C THR A 67 30.60 -1.46 14.41
N TYR A 68 29.70 -2.42 14.63
CA TYR A 68 28.41 -2.19 15.28
C TYR A 68 28.40 -2.89 16.64
N ASN A 69 28.42 -2.10 17.72
CA ASN A 69 28.40 -2.62 19.07
C ASN A 69 26.94 -2.72 19.56
N GLU A 70 26.23 -3.74 19.07
CA GLU A 70 24.83 -3.98 19.42
C GLU A 70 24.56 -5.45 19.78
N LYS A 71 23.43 -5.68 20.45
CA LYS A 71 22.89 -7.01 20.69
C LYS A 71 21.80 -7.29 19.66
N LEU A 72 21.98 -8.37 18.90
CA LEU A 72 20.98 -8.85 17.94
C LEU A 72 20.03 -9.83 18.62
N PHE A 73 18.74 -9.62 18.40
CA PHE A 73 17.69 -10.54 18.84
C PHE A 73 17.18 -11.34 17.65
N ARG A 74 16.99 -12.64 17.87
CA ARG A 74 16.38 -13.50 16.87
C ARG A 74 14.91 -13.13 16.73
N GLN A 75 14.51 -12.75 15.53
CA GLN A 75 13.11 -12.70 15.16
C GLN A 75 12.63 -14.15 14.95
N VAL A 76 11.89 -14.68 15.92
CA VAL A 76 11.19 -15.96 15.78
C VAL A 76 9.77 -15.64 15.33
N TYR A 77 9.43 -16.02 14.11
CA TYR A 77 8.05 -15.99 13.65
C TYR A 77 7.27 -17.05 14.43
N VAL A 78 6.28 -16.62 15.23
CA VAL A 78 5.31 -17.47 15.94
C VAL A 78 4.02 -17.52 15.16
#